data_AF-A0A8H6K8W1-F1
#
_entry.id   AF-A0A8H6K8W1-F1
#
_cell.length_a   1.000
_cell.length_b   1.000
_cell.length_c   1.000
_cell.angle_alpha   90.00
_cell.angle_beta   90.00
_cell.angle_gamma   90.00
#
_symmetry.space_group_name_H-M   'P 1'
#
loop_
_entity.id
_entity.type
_entity.pdbx_description
1 polymer ?
#
loop_
_entity_poly.entity_id
_entity_poly.type
_entity_poly.pdbx_seq_one_letter_code
_entity_poly.pdbx_strand_id
1 'polypeptide(L)'
;MRFSTLVSGLAAFSLGANAVAVPSDQHFDPAIPSDQDFGPIVNITGDGSSLAARQTVWDEWSCYAGGNGGGHQALRNIHAGFNRMFGNPRLTAASGQCYMTSCGGHYFAWCNDAGVTATEVSNARNRARDSNPGNGSNCRYRSYNELYKSYFYGTGDGSRLYARIMTRRNC
;
A
#
# COMPACT_ATOMS: atom_id res chain seq x y z
N MET A 1 27.58 -36.76 -52.62
CA MET A 1 26.91 -35.59 -53.23
C MET A 1 26.87 -34.51 -52.12
N ARG A 2 27.77 -33.51 -52.06
CA ARG A 2 27.75 -32.17 -52.73
C ARG A 2 26.33 -31.56 -52.71
N PHE A 3 25.98 -30.40 -52.15
CA PHE A 3 26.57 -29.04 -51.94
C PHE A 3 26.01 -28.42 -50.63
N SER A 4 26.73 -27.60 -49.83
CA SER A 4 26.96 -26.12 -49.89
C SER A 4 25.64 -25.31 -49.99
N THR A 5 25.33 -24.18 -49.33
CA THR A 5 26.08 -22.99 -48.81
C THR A 5 25.04 -22.18 -47.96
N LEU A 6 25.28 -21.77 -46.70
CA LEU A 6 25.79 -20.46 -46.21
C LEU A 6 25.02 -19.21 -46.70
N VAL A 7 24.47 -18.41 -45.77
CA VAL A 7 24.46 -16.92 -45.66
C VAL A 7 23.86 -16.59 -44.27
N SER A 8 24.16 -15.55 -43.47
CA SER A 8 25.29 -14.64 -43.18
C SER A 8 24.75 -13.67 -42.11
N GLY A 9 25.63 -13.08 -41.31
CA GLY A 9 25.49 -11.67 -40.91
C GLY A 9 24.97 -11.41 -39.50
N LEU A 10 25.89 -11.31 -38.53
CA LEU A 10 25.69 -10.48 -37.33
C LEU A 10 26.85 -9.49 -37.27
N ALA A 11 26.50 -8.21 -37.41
CA ALA A 11 27.40 -7.08 -37.46
C ALA A 11 28.01 -6.79 -36.07
N ALA A 12 29.32 -6.56 -36.06
CA ALA A 12 30.04 -6.03 -34.91
C ALA A 12 29.87 -4.50 -34.87
N PHE A 13 29.34 -3.98 -33.76
CA PHE A 13 29.35 -2.55 -33.46
C PHE A 13 30.60 -2.20 -32.65
N SER A 14 31.45 -1.34 -33.22
CA SER A 14 32.55 -0.68 -32.54
C SER A 14 32.03 0.54 -31.77
N LEU A 15 32.36 0.63 -30.47
CA LEU A 15 32.15 1.83 -29.67
C LEU A 15 33.46 2.61 -29.64
N GLY A 16 33.51 3.69 -30.41
CA GLY A 16 34.54 4.72 -30.30
C GLY A 16 34.26 5.62 -29.10
N ALA A 17 35.26 5.79 -28.24
CA ALA A 17 35.24 6.74 -27.13
C ALA A 17 35.47 8.15 -27.67
N ASN A 18 34.48 9.05 -27.51
CA ASN A 18 34.66 10.48 -27.68
C ASN A 18 34.60 11.13 -26.29
N ALA A 19 35.75 11.63 -25.82
CA ALA A 19 35.84 12.47 -24.64
C ALA A 19 35.38 13.90 -25.00
N VAL A 20 34.38 14.42 -24.30
CA VAL A 20 33.97 15.82 -24.38
C VAL A 20 34.32 16.49 -23.05
N ALA A 21 35.14 17.52 -23.12
CA ALA A 21 35.53 18.36 -21.98
C ALA A 21 34.34 19.19 -21.49
N VAL A 22 34.16 19.28 -20.17
CA VAL A 22 33.18 20.15 -19.51
C VAL A 22 33.90 21.38 -18.95
N PRO A 23 33.45 22.61 -19.21
CA PRO A 23 34.01 23.79 -18.58
C PRO A 23 33.55 23.92 -17.12
N SER A 24 34.50 24.14 -16.21
CA SER A 24 34.28 24.68 -14.88
C SER A 24 33.86 26.14 -15.00
N ASP A 25 32.68 26.50 -14.48
CA ASP A 25 32.42 27.79 -13.83
C ASP A 25 30.93 27.90 -13.44
N GLN A 26 30.65 27.70 -12.14
CA GLN A 26 29.46 28.24 -11.49
C GLN A 26 29.89 28.80 -10.14
N HIS A 27 30.12 30.10 -10.16
CA HIS A 27 30.20 31.01 -9.03
C HIS A 27 28.95 30.84 -8.14
N PHE A 28 29.15 30.51 -6.86
CA PHE A 28 28.10 30.54 -5.83
C PHE A 28 28.55 31.46 -4.71
N ASP A 29 27.79 32.52 -4.48
CA ASP A 29 27.84 33.34 -3.28
C ASP A 29 26.48 34.06 -3.10
N PRO A 30 26.13 34.53 -1.89
CA PRO A 30 25.17 33.80 -1.04
C PRO A 30 23.91 34.63 -0.72
N ALA A 31 22.77 33.96 -0.52
CA ALA A 31 21.69 34.32 0.40
C ALA A 31 20.44 33.47 0.09
N ILE A 32 20.20 32.41 0.86
CA ILE A 32 18.85 31.85 1.01
C ILE A 32 18.40 32.15 2.44
N PRO A 33 17.32 32.92 2.64
CA PRO A 33 16.79 33.20 3.96
C PRO A 33 16.25 31.94 4.63
N SER A 34 16.61 31.76 5.90
CA SER A 34 16.16 30.66 6.75
C SER A 34 14.72 30.89 7.21
N ASP A 35 13.79 30.15 6.66
CA ASP A 35 12.51 29.84 7.30
C ASP A 35 12.05 28.46 6.81
N GLN A 36 12.77 27.43 7.27
CA GLN A 36 12.20 26.10 7.38
C GLN A 36 11.81 25.96 8.84
N ASP A 37 10.50 25.94 9.05
CA ASP A 37 9.80 25.67 10.29
C ASP A 37 10.38 24.42 10.97
N PHE A 38 11.38 24.63 11.82
CA PHE A 38 11.91 23.61 12.71
C PHE A 38 10.81 23.36 13.76
N GLY A 39 10.02 22.32 13.52
CA GLY A 39 9.17 21.72 14.56
C GLY A 39 9.97 21.50 15.86
N PRO A 40 9.30 21.47 17.02
CA PRO A 40 9.87 21.89 18.30
C PRO A 40 11.20 21.20 18.61
N ILE A 41 12.22 22.02 18.82
CA ILE A 41 13.49 21.63 19.43
C ILE A 41 13.18 21.20 20.87
N VAL A 42 13.11 19.90 21.11
CA VAL A 42 13.04 19.37 22.47
C VAL A 42 14.47 19.29 23.01
N ASN A 43 14.79 20.17 23.97
CA ASN A 43 16.02 20.08 24.76
C ASN A 43 15.97 18.81 25.62
N ILE A 44 16.56 17.71 25.16
CA ILE A 44 16.69 16.50 25.95
C ILE A 44 17.95 16.61 26.80
N THR A 45 17.78 17.05 28.04
CA THR A 45 18.73 16.78 29.11
C THR A 45 18.51 15.34 29.58
N GLY A 46 19.35 14.44 29.08
CA GLY A 46 19.79 13.20 29.73
C GLY A 46 18.75 12.15 30.14
N ASP A 47 18.67 11.07 29.36
CA ASP A 47 18.71 9.68 29.85
C ASP A 47 18.67 8.64 28.69
N GLY A 48 19.83 8.36 28.10
CA GLY A 48 20.24 7.00 27.70
C GLY A 48 19.32 6.06 26.89
N SER A 49 18.24 6.52 26.26
CA SER A 49 17.32 5.67 25.50
C SER A 49 17.58 5.81 24.01
N SER A 50 18.19 4.76 23.45
CA SER A 50 18.48 4.49 22.04
C SER A 50 17.80 5.38 20.99
N LEU A 51 18.63 5.93 20.10
CA LEU A 51 18.30 6.49 18.80
C LEU A 51 17.45 5.52 17.95
N ALA A 52 16.15 5.47 18.21
CA ALA A 52 15.17 4.94 17.30
C ALA A 52 14.33 6.13 16.83
N ALA A 53 14.78 6.77 15.75
CA ALA A 53 13.86 7.51 14.91
C ALA A 53 12.77 6.51 14.50
N ARG A 54 11.64 6.54 15.20
CA ARG A 54 10.46 5.76 14.88
C ARG A 54 9.96 6.27 13.54
N GLN A 55 10.44 5.63 12.47
CA GLN A 55 9.88 5.75 11.13
C GLN A 55 8.36 5.64 11.28
N THR A 56 7.61 6.60 10.72
CA THR A 56 6.16 6.62 10.83
C THR A 56 5.58 5.43 10.07
N VAL A 57 5.35 4.33 10.80
CA VAL A 57 4.58 3.18 10.34
C VAL A 57 3.12 3.61 10.32
N TRP A 58 2.64 4.16 9.21
CA TRP A 58 1.22 4.44 9.04
C TRP A 58 0.49 3.13 8.73
N ASP A 59 0.14 2.41 9.80
CA ASP A 59 -0.68 1.20 9.83
C ASP A 59 -2.03 1.57 10.47
N GLU A 60 -2.78 2.45 9.81
CA GLU A 60 -3.99 3.04 10.37
C GLU A 60 -5.17 3.07 9.39
N TRP A 61 -6.35 3.25 9.96
CA TRP A 61 -7.58 3.44 9.21
C TRP A 61 -7.77 4.91 8.86
N SER A 62 -7.89 5.21 7.57
CA SER A 62 -8.39 6.50 7.09
C SER A 62 -9.88 6.38 6.79
N CYS A 63 -10.72 7.10 7.53
CA CYS A 63 -12.17 7.04 7.38
C CYS A 63 -12.72 8.29 6.71
N TYR A 64 -13.41 8.12 5.59
CA TYR A 64 -13.99 9.22 4.79
C TYR A 64 -15.37 9.67 5.29
N ALA A 65 -15.97 8.92 6.22
CA ALA A 65 -17.22 9.27 6.87
C ALA A 65 -17.16 8.86 8.35
N GLY A 66 -17.46 9.80 9.24
CA GLY A 66 -17.76 9.51 10.64
C GLY A 66 -19.14 8.85 10.81
N GLY A 67 -19.49 8.41 12.02
CA GLY A 67 -20.86 7.99 12.36
C GLY A 67 -20.99 6.60 13.01
N ASN A 68 -22.03 5.84 12.66
CA ASN A 68 -22.36 4.55 13.31
C ASN A 68 -21.55 3.37 12.73
N GLY A 69 -20.23 3.47 12.74
CA GLY A 69 -19.34 2.41 12.26
C GLY A 69 -19.37 1.13 13.10
N GLY A 70 -20.13 1.04 14.19
CA GLY A 70 -20.20 -0.13 15.07
C GLY A 70 -18.94 -0.41 15.90
N GLY A 71 -17.92 0.45 15.80
CA GLY A 71 -16.69 0.34 16.59
C GLY A 71 -15.79 -0.84 16.19
N HIS A 72 -14.75 -1.03 16.99
CA HIS A 72 -13.78 -2.12 16.81
C HIS A 72 -14.43 -3.52 16.85
N GLN A 73 -15.47 -3.70 17.67
CA GLN A 73 -16.15 -4.99 17.79
C GLN A 73 -16.85 -5.39 16.49
N ALA A 74 -17.52 -4.45 15.82
CA ALA A 74 -18.15 -4.71 14.54
C ALA A 74 -17.10 -5.10 13.47
N LEU A 75 -15.95 -4.43 13.45
CA LEU A 75 -14.80 -4.82 12.60
C LEU A 75 -14.35 -6.26 12.88
N ARG A 76 -14.16 -6.64 14.15
CA ARG A 76 -13.76 -8.00 14.53
C ARG A 76 -14.80 -9.05 14.08
N ASN A 77 -16.07 -8.74 14.23
CA ASN A 77 -17.17 -9.62 13.82
C ASN A 77 -17.20 -9.82 12.31
N ILE A 78 -17.15 -8.74 11.51
CA ILE A 78 -17.17 -8.87 10.05
C ILE A 78 -15.88 -9.50 9.51
N HIS A 79 -14.73 -9.28 10.16
CA HIS A 79 -13.49 -9.98 9.84
C HIS A 79 -13.61 -11.49 10.06
N ALA A 80 -14.23 -11.92 11.17
CA ALA A 80 -14.50 -13.34 11.40
C ALA A 80 -15.43 -13.93 10.33
N GLY A 81 -16.45 -13.17 9.91
CA GLY A 81 -17.32 -13.52 8.78
C GLY A 81 -16.52 -13.67 7.48
N PHE A 82 -15.65 -12.70 7.17
CA PHE A 82 -14.78 -12.75 6.00
C PHE A 82 -13.90 -14.02 5.99
N ASN A 83 -13.26 -14.35 7.12
CA ASN A 83 -12.44 -15.55 7.24
C ASN A 83 -13.26 -16.84 7.13
N ARG A 84 -14.52 -16.85 7.56
CA ARG A 84 -15.43 -17.98 7.34
C ARG A 84 -15.74 -18.15 5.85
N MET A 85 -15.92 -17.05 5.11
CA MET A 85 -16.30 -17.10 3.70
C MET A 85 -15.12 -17.37 2.76
N PHE A 86 -13.93 -16.85 3.04
CA PHE A 86 -12.75 -16.95 2.17
C PHE A 86 -11.62 -17.80 2.72
N GLY A 87 -11.74 -18.24 3.98
CA GLY A 87 -10.68 -18.94 4.70
C GLY A 87 -9.66 -18.00 5.33
N ASN A 88 -8.83 -18.60 6.18
CA ASN A 88 -7.67 -17.95 6.79
C ASN A 88 -6.43 -17.84 5.88
N PRO A 89 -6.24 -18.66 4.82
CA PRO A 89 -5.10 -18.47 3.91
C PRO A 89 -5.10 -17.10 3.24
N ARG A 90 -3.91 -16.69 2.81
CA ARG A 90 -3.69 -15.45 2.05
C ARG A 90 -4.39 -15.55 0.70
N LEU A 91 -5.08 -14.49 0.33
CA LEU A 91 -5.79 -14.38 -0.95
C LEU A 91 -4.84 -13.84 -2.02
N THR A 92 -5.05 -14.29 -3.25
CA THR A 92 -4.37 -13.79 -4.45
C THR A 92 -5.43 -13.19 -5.36
N ALA A 93 -5.25 -11.92 -5.74
CA ALA A 93 -6.19 -11.17 -6.56
C ALA A 93 -5.48 -10.66 -7.82
N ALA A 94 -6.19 -10.66 -8.95
CA ALA A 94 -5.76 -9.94 -10.14
C ALA A 94 -5.75 -8.42 -9.89
N SER A 95 -5.21 -7.66 -10.85
CA SER A 95 -5.24 -6.19 -10.83
C SER A 95 -6.68 -5.67 -10.66
N GLY A 96 -6.90 -4.77 -9.71
CA GLY A 96 -8.21 -4.15 -9.44
C GLY A 96 -9.27 -5.08 -8.82
N GLN A 97 -8.92 -6.33 -8.51
CA GLN A 97 -9.86 -7.29 -7.92
C GLN A 97 -9.90 -7.16 -6.39
N CYS A 98 -11.08 -7.38 -5.83
CA CYS A 98 -11.30 -7.49 -4.39
C CYS A 98 -12.06 -8.75 -4.00
N TYR A 99 -11.81 -9.18 -2.78
CA TYR A 99 -12.64 -10.12 -2.05
C TYR A 99 -13.41 -9.33 -1.00
N MET A 100 -14.71 -9.56 -0.90
CA MET A 100 -15.55 -8.84 0.05
C MET A 100 -16.60 -9.73 0.68
N THR A 101 -16.82 -9.52 1.96
CA THR A 101 -17.97 -10.04 2.69
C THR A 101 -18.79 -8.91 3.28
N SER A 102 -20.10 -9.10 3.28
CA SER A 102 -21.07 -8.23 3.93
C SER A 102 -21.94 -9.07 4.85
N CYS A 103 -22.09 -8.65 6.11
CA CYS A 103 -22.88 -9.32 7.14
C CYS A 103 -23.34 -8.32 8.19
N GLY A 104 -24.56 -8.50 8.72
CA GLY A 104 -25.04 -7.73 9.87
C GLY A 104 -24.98 -6.21 9.66
N GLY A 105 -25.15 -5.73 8.43
CA GLY A 105 -25.08 -4.31 8.10
C GLY A 105 -23.66 -3.74 8.01
N HIS A 106 -22.62 -4.58 8.00
CA HIS A 106 -21.23 -4.18 7.83
C HIS A 106 -20.58 -4.93 6.68
N TYR A 107 -19.55 -4.33 6.08
CA TYR A 107 -18.72 -4.99 5.07
C TYR A 107 -17.24 -4.96 5.45
N PHE A 108 -16.51 -5.96 4.98
CA PHE A 108 -15.06 -6.03 5.04
C PHE A 108 -14.53 -6.55 3.71
N ALA A 109 -13.52 -5.88 3.17
CA ALA A 109 -12.92 -6.24 1.89
C ALA A 109 -11.40 -6.17 1.94
N TRP A 110 -10.76 -7.02 1.15
CA TRP A 110 -9.36 -6.87 0.76
C TRP A 110 -9.30 -6.66 -0.75
N CYS A 111 -8.53 -5.66 -1.18
CA CYS A 111 -8.40 -5.27 -2.58
C CYS A 111 -6.94 -5.18 -3.00
N ASN A 112 -6.68 -5.67 -4.22
CA ASN A 112 -5.44 -5.41 -4.93
C ASN A 112 -5.63 -4.18 -5.84
N ASP A 113 -5.04 -3.07 -5.42
CA ASP A 113 -4.98 -1.80 -6.17
C ASP A 113 -3.83 -1.76 -7.18
N ALA A 114 -2.95 -2.77 -7.19
CA ALA A 114 -1.80 -2.79 -8.08
C ALA A 114 -2.22 -3.10 -9.52
N GLY A 115 -1.42 -2.64 -10.48
CA GLY A 115 -1.58 -2.98 -11.90
C GLY A 115 -1.25 -4.45 -12.24
N VAL A 116 -0.88 -5.27 -11.25
CA VAL A 116 -0.43 -6.66 -11.40
C VAL A 116 -1.12 -7.56 -10.38
N THR A 117 -1.16 -8.86 -10.63
CA THR A 117 -1.61 -9.86 -9.64
C THR A 117 -0.78 -9.76 -8.37
N ALA A 118 -1.46 -9.76 -7.22
CA ALA A 118 -0.79 -9.70 -5.92
C ALA A 118 -1.46 -10.64 -4.91
N THR A 119 -0.63 -11.13 -3.99
CA THR A 119 -1.07 -11.89 -2.82
C THR A 119 -1.09 -10.98 -1.60
N GLU A 120 -2.02 -11.21 -0.67
CA GLU A 120 -2.00 -10.57 0.65
C GLU A 120 -0.64 -10.72 1.33
N VAL A 121 -0.24 -9.69 2.08
CA VAL A 121 0.94 -9.80 2.93
C VAL A 121 0.60 -10.61 4.17
N SER A 122 1.58 -11.37 4.64
CA SER A 122 1.43 -12.18 5.85
C SER A 122 0.97 -11.33 7.03
N ASN A 123 -0.04 -11.82 7.73
CA ASN A 123 -0.65 -11.19 8.91
C ASN A 123 -1.29 -9.81 8.71
N ALA A 124 -1.28 -9.22 7.50
CA ALA A 124 -1.78 -7.86 7.27
C ALA A 124 -3.29 -7.73 7.57
N ARG A 125 -4.08 -8.75 7.21
CA ARG A 125 -5.52 -8.80 7.50
C ARG A 125 -5.83 -8.74 9.00
N ASN A 126 -5.03 -9.45 9.81
CA ASN A 126 -5.15 -9.43 11.26
C ASN A 126 -4.70 -8.08 11.84
N ARG A 127 -3.63 -7.47 11.32
CA ARG A 127 -3.23 -6.11 11.71
C ARG A 127 -4.35 -5.10 11.46
N ALA A 128 -4.97 -5.14 10.28
CA ALA A 128 -6.12 -4.30 9.95
C ALA A 128 -7.29 -4.52 10.92
N ARG A 129 -7.62 -5.78 11.26
CA ARG A 129 -8.61 -6.12 12.28
C ARG A 129 -8.26 -5.54 13.66
N ASP A 130 -6.99 -5.59 14.06
CA ASP A 130 -6.55 -5.20 15.40
C ASP A 130 -6.37 -3.68 15.55
N SER A 131 -6.25 -2.94 14.45
CA SER A 131 -6.32 -1.48 14.42
C SER A 131 -7.77 -0.99 14.53
N ASN A 132 -8.06 -0.12 15.50
CA ASN A 132 -9.42 0.36 15.74
C ASN A 132 -9.79 1.50 14.75
N PRO A 133 -10.82 1.33 13.90
CA PRO A 133 -11.29 2.39 12.98
C PRO A 133 -12.12 3.47 13.71
N GLY A 134 -12.24 3.38 15.04
CA GLY A 134 -13.17 4.15 15.83
C GLY A 134 -14.60 3.91 15.36
N ASN A 135 -15.32 5.00 15.14
CA ASN A 135 -16.70 5.00 14.70
C ASN A 135 -16.84 5.27 13.18
N GLY A 136 -15.76 5.13 12.40
CA GLY A 136 -15.84 5.37 10.96
C GLY A 136 -16.73 4.35 10.22
N SER A 137 -17.52 4.83 9.25
CA SER A 137 -18.48 4.01 8.47
C SER A 137 -18.06 3.74 7.02
N ASN A 138 -16.91 4.30 6.61
CA ASN A 138 -16.28 4.08 5.31
C ASN A 138 -14.78 4.30 5.46
N CYS A 139 -14.08 3.25 5.86
CA CYS A 139 -12.69 3.27 6.25
C CYS A 139 -11.84 2.45 5.29
N ARG A 140 -10.63 2.95 5.06
CA ARG A 140 -9.58 2.27 4.30
C ARG A 140 -8.37 2.11 5.18
N TYR A 141 -7.90 0.88 5.34
CA TYR A 141 -6.63 0.57 5.98
C TYR A 141 -5.57 0.40 4.92
N ARG A 142 -4.44 1.05 5.12
CA ARG A 142 -3.22 0.88 4.34
C ARG A 142 -2.06 0.69 5.30
N SER A 143 -1.08 -0.09 4.87
CA SER A 143 0.21 -0.21 5.53
C SER A 143 1.26 0.45 4.64
N TYR A 144 2.24 1.12 5.24
CA TYR A 144 3.29 1.85 4.52
C TYR A 144 4.00 0.98 3.46
N ASN A 145 4.29 -0.29 3.79
CA ASN A 145 4.97 -1.23 2.89
C ASN A 145 4.03 -1.92 1.89
N GLU A 146 2.74 -1.55 1.88
CA GLU A 146 1.68 -2.26 1.16
C GLU A 146 0.73 -1.29 0.43
N LEU A 147 1.25 -0.18 -0.12
CA LEU A 147 0.46 0.93 -0.68
C LEU A 147 -0.65 0.53 -1.68
N TYR A 148 -0.46 -0.59 -2.39
CA TYR A 148 -1.40 -1.11 -3.38
C TYR A 148 -2.24 -2.30 -2.88
N LYS A 149 -2.23 -2.58 -1.58
CA LYS A 149 -3.07 -3.60 -0.95
C LYS A 149 -3.85 -2.92 0.16
N SER A 150 -5.15 -2.77 -0.06
CA SER A 150 -6.00 -2.04 0.87
C SER A 150 -7.02 -2.96 1.51
N TYR A 151 -7.32 -2.72 2.78
CA TYR A 151 -8.52 -3.27 3.40
C TYR A 151 -9.57 -2.17 3.52
N PHE A 152 -10.83 -2.55 3.35
CA PHE A 152 -11.95 -1.63 3.51
C PHE A 152 -12.90 -2.16 4.57
N TYR A 153 -13.45 -1.24 5.35
CA TYR A 153 -14.41 -1.51 6.40
C TYR A 153 -15.48 -0.43 6.42
N GLY A 154 -16.72 -0.81 6.67
CA GLY A 154 -17.78 0.16 6.86
C GLY A 154 -19.14 -0.45 7.05
N THR A 155 -20.17 0.39 6.97
CA THR A 155 -21.57 0.00 7.06
C THR A 155 -22.18 -0.23 5.68
N GLY A 156 -23.25 -1.01 5.63
CA GLY A 156 -23.96 -1.38 4.40
C GLY A 156 -23.32 -2.58 3.70
N ASP A 157 -23.56 -2.69 2.40
CA ASP A 157 -23.15 -3.84 1.59
C ASP A 157 -21.79 -3.66 0.89
N GLY A 158 -21.13 -2.51 1.09
CA GLY A 158 -19.89 -2.17 0.39
C GLY A 158 -20.09 -1.76 -1.08
N SER A 159 -21.31 -1.41 -1.49
CA SER A 159 -21.63 -0.91 -2.83
C SER A 159 -20.71 0.22 -3.29
N ARG A 160 -20.18 1.05 -2.38
CA ARG A 160 -19.22 2.13 -2.68
C ARG A 160 -17.88 1.67 -3.29
N LEU A 161 -17.61 0.36 -3.32
CA LEU A 161 -16.43 -0.22 -3.96
C LEU A 161 -16.65 -0.59 -5.45
N TYR A 162 -17.73 -0.11 -6.09
CA TYR A 162 -18.20 -0.49 -7.43
C TYR A 162 -17.19 -0.34 -8.59
N ALA A 163 -16.16 0.49 -8.44
CA ALA A 163 -15.14 0.68 -9.47
C ALA A 163 -14.14 -0.51 -9.59
N ARG A 164 -14.48 -1.68 -9.03
CA ARG A 164 -13.58 -2.80 -8.80
C ARG A 164 -14.22 -4.12 -9.20
N ILE A 165 -13.39 -5.08 -9.56
CA ILE A 165 -13.86 -6.46 -9.84
C ILE A 165 -14.08 -7.15 -8.49
N MET A 166 -15.34 -7.39 -8.13
CA MET A 166 -15.70 -7.88 -6.80
C MET A 166 -15.99 -9.38 -6.80
N THR A 167 -15.26 -10.14 -6.00
CA THR A 167 -15.68 -11.47 -5.53
C THR A 167 -16.41 -11.30 -4.21
N ARG A 168 -17.75 -11.16 -4.26
CA ARG A 168 -18.61 -10.93 -3.09
C ARG A 168 -19.15 -12.25 -2.54
N ARG A 169 -19.11 -12.43 -1.22
CA ARG A 169 -19.79 -13.52 -0.49
C ARG A 169 -20.49 -12.96 0.73
N ASN A 170 -21.80 -13.16 0.84
CA ASN A 170 -22.56 -12.76 2.02
C ASN A 170 -22.48 -13.85 3.08
N CYS A 171 -22.42 -13.45 4.35
CA CYS A 171 -22.94 -14.30 5.41
C CYS A 171 -24.35 -13.79 5.80
#